data_AF-A0A923USM0-F1
#
_entry.id   AF-A0A923USM0-F1
#
_cell.length_a   1.000
_cell.length_b   1.000
_cell.length_c   1.000
_cell.angle_alpha   90.00
_cell.angle_beta   90.00
_cell.angle_gamma   90.00
#
_symmetry.space_group_name_H-M   'P 1'
#
loop_
_entity.id
_entity.type
_entity.pdbx_description
1 polymer ?
#
loop_
_entity_poly.entity_id
_entity_poly.type
_entity_poly.pdbx_seq_one_letter_code
_entity_poly.pdbx_strand_id
1 'polypeptide(L)'
;MLKITSLFIVIHLTLYGNTAMAGINKTTMDSLNYYGTLLTNEDNDSDRVLANTQFYNLLSRTLNAQKQLNNPIKDSIKILSQLLSTDGKLCVYTWALPATDETYKYFGFVHLVEKKKLSVHKLIDKSDEITSLENALLNNARWWGCVYYKMVEKQSKGITYYTLLGWDGNDATSNKKVIEPLSVGNNGLLKMGASIFYYPKEKLTKRRVVFEYSDQAVMTLRYEVLRDEIVFDGLSPSEERFRGNYAFYGPDMSFDSFQFKNGKWQYNPQIDILKDDRFYNPDNNKPLPRNK
;
A
#
# COMPACT_ATOMS: atom_id res chain seq x y z
N MET A 1 6.19 -61.31 -61.50
CA MET A 1 6.50 -59.90 -61.14
C MET A 1 5.32 -59.33 -60.38
N LEU A 2 5.33 -59.42 -59.04
CA LEU A 2 4.30 -58.81 -58.19
C LEU A 2 4.86 -57.48 -57.67
N LYS A 3 4.25 -56.35 -58.05
CA LYS A 3 4.59 -55.02 -57.55
C LYS A 3 3.84 -54.76 -56.24
N ILE A 4 4.58 -54.65 -55.14
CA ILE A 4 4.09 -54.17 -53.85
C ILE A 4 4.21 -52.65 -53.87
N THR A 5 3.09 -51.94 -53.95
CA THR A 5 3.02 -50.49 -53.73
C THR A 5 2.73 -50.23 -52.26
N SER A 6 3.75 -49.81 -51.51
CA SER A 6 3.63 -49.39 -50.11
C SER A 6 2.88 -48.06 -50.00
N LEU A 7 1.82 -48.06 -49.19
CA LEU A 7 1.03 -46.89 -48.81
C LEU A 7 1.72 -46.19 -47.62
N PHE A 8 2.32 -45.02 -47.84
CA PHE A 8 2.85 -44.18 -46.76
C PHE A 8 1.72 -43.36 -46.13
N ILE A 9 1.32 -43.72 -44.91
CA ILE A 9 0.44 -42.91 -44.07
C ILE A 9 1.30 -41.87 -43.34
N VAL A 10 1.20 -40.61 -43.76
CA VAL A 10 1.84 -39.48 -43.06
C VAL A 10 0.92 -39.03 -41.92
N ILE A 11 1.25 -39.45 -40.70
CA ILE A 11 0.58 -38.97 -39.48
C ILE A 11 1.08 -37.55 -39.20
N HIS A 12 0.27 -36.54 -39.49
CA HIS A 12 0.49 -35.18 -39.00
C HIS A 12 0.08 -35.12 -37.52
N LEU A 13 1.05 -35.32 -36.64
CA LEU A 13 0.89 -35.05 -35.22
C LEU A 13 0.96 -33.52 -35.02
N THR A 14 -0.17 -32.84 -35.01
CA THR A 14 -0.24 -31.46 -34.54
C THR A 14 -0.02 -31.47 -33.03
N LEU A 15 1.21 -31.20 -32.62
CA LEU A 15 1.56 -30.83 -31.25
C LEU A 15 0.83 -29.51 -30.93
N TYR A 16 -0.32 -29.62 -30.27
CA TYR A 16 -0.85 -28.51 -29.49
C TYR A 16 0.10 -28.30 -28.31
N GLY A 17 1.12 -27.48 -28.53
CA GLY A 17 1.88 -26.87 -27.46
C GLY A 17 0.96 -25.93 -26.70
N ASN A 18 0.26 -26.45 -25.69
CA ASN A 18 -0.27 -25.60 -24.63
C ASN A 18 0.94 -24.98 -23.93
N THR A 19 1.34 -23.80 -24.39
CA THR A 19 2.04 -22.85 -23.55
C THR A 19 1.04 -22.41 -22.49
N ALA A 20 0.87 -23.25 -21.46
CA ALA A 20 0.25 -22.81 -20.22
C ALA A 20 1.12 -21.65 -19.73
N MET A 21 0.68 -20.43 -20.02
CA MET A 21 1.07 -19.25 -19.27
C MET A 21 0.99 -19.65 -17.81
N ALA A 22 2.10 -19.55 -17.08
CA ALA A 22 2.14 -19.77 -15.64
C ALA A 22 1.43 -18.61 -14.92
N GLY A 23 0.15 -18.42 -15.24
CA GLY A 23 -0.78 -17.48 -14.64
C GLY A 23 -1.59 -18.18 -13.56
N ILE A 24 -2.11 -17.39 -12.63
CA ILE A 24 -3.04 -17.85 -11.60
C ILE A 24 -4.27 -18.47 -12.28
N ASN A 25 -4.61 -19.73 -11.99
CA ASN A 25 -5.81 -20.36 -12.52
C ASN A 25 -7.06 -19.60 -12.01
N LYS A 26 -8.07 -19.44 -12.88
CA LYS A 26 -9.41 -18.92 -12.56
C LYS A 26 -9.95 -19.48 -11.24
N THR A 27 -9.84 -20.79 -11.00
CA THR A 27 -10.29 -21.43 -9.75
C THR A 27 -9.58 -20.88 -8.49
N THR A 28 -8.27 -20.60 -8.57
CA THR A 28 -7.52 -19.99 -7.46
C THR A 28 -7.98 -18.56 -7.19
N MET A 29 -8.22 -17.79 -8.25
CA MET A 29 -8.74 -16.43 -8.12
C MET A 29 -10.16 -16.43 -7.53
N ASP A 30 -11.02 -17.35 -7.98
CA ASP A 30 -12.38 -17.51 -7.44
C ASP A 30 -12.36 -17.82 -5.93
N SER A 31 -11.46 -18.71 -5.48
CA SER A 31 -11.28 -19.01 -4.05
C SER A 31 -10.72 -17.81 -3.26
N LEU A 32 -9.76 -17.07 -3.82
CA LEU A 32 -9.24 -15.86 -3.18
C LEU A 32 -10.33 -14.79 -3.02
N ASN A 33 -11.16 -14.59 -4.04
CA ASN A 33 -12.29 -13.66 -3.99
C ASN A 33 -13.34 -14.10 -2.98
N TYR A 34 -13.65 -15.40 -2.96
CA TYR A 34 -14.59 -15.99 -2.01
C TYR A 34 -14.16 -15.71 -0.57
N TYR A 35 -12.95 -16.13 -0.19
CA TYR A 35 -12.46 -15.89 1.18
C TYR A 35 -12.29 -14.40 1.47
N GLY A 36 -11.85 -13.61 0.50
CA GLY A 36 -11.75 -12.15 0.64
C GLY A 36 -13.09 -11.47 0.93
N THR A 37 -14.20 -12.01 0.40
CA THR A 37 -15.57 -11.53 0.67
C THR A 37 -16.02 -11.90 2.08
N LEU A 38 -15.65 -13.08 2.57
CA LEU A 38 -15.96 -13.51 3.94
C LEU A 38 -15.27 -12.63 4.99
N LEU A 39 -14.09 -12.08 4.69
CA LEU A 39 -13.37 -11.20 5.63
C LEU A 39 -14.18 -9.95 6.02
N THR A 40 -15.09 -9.48 5.15
CA THR A 40 -15.92 -8.29 5.42
C THR A 40 -17.35 -8.61 5.81
N ASN A 41 -17.83 -9.83 5.53
CA ASN A 41 -19.26 -10.16 5.58
C ASN A 41 -19.64 -11.16 6.67
N GLU A 42 -18.68 -11.84 7.30
CA GLU A 42 -18.96 -12.78 8.39
C GLU A 42 -19.33 -12.05 9.68
N ASP A 43 -20.33 -12.59 10.40
CA ASP A 43 -20.94 -11.93 11.56
C ASP A 43 -20.08 -12.02 12.83
N ASN A 44 -19.21 -13.03 12.95
CA ASN A 44 -18.40 -13.25 14.15
C ASN A 44 -16.89 -13.35 13.86
N ASP A 45 -16.09 -13.09 14.89
CA ASP A 45 -14.63 -13.09 14.80
C ASP A 45 -14.02 -14.45 14.45
N SER A 46 -14.62 -15.56 14.93
CA SER A 46 -14.09 -16.90 14.68
C SER A 46 -14.12 -17.23 13.19
N ASP A 47 -15.24 -16.97 12.53
CA ASP A 47 -15.40 -17.24 11.10
C ASP A 47 -14.53 -16.31 10.24
N ARG A 48 -14.41 -15.03 10.63
CA ARG A 48 -13.45 -14.09 10.03
C ARG A 48 -12.01 -14.57 10.14
N VAL A 49 -11.59 -15.10 11.30
CA VAL A 49 -10.24 -15.64 11.52
C VAL A 49 -10.00 -16.90 10.70
N LEU A 50 -10.98 -17.80 10.60
CA LEU A 50 -10.91 -19.00 9.77
C LEU A 50 -10.81 -18.64 8.29
N ALA A 51 -11.66 -17.75 7.80
CA ALA A 51 -11.62 -17.24 6.43
C ALA A 51 -10.27 -16.56 6.13
N ASN A 52 -9.77 -15.73 7.06
CA ASN A 52 -8.47 -15.08 6.92
C ASN A 52 -7.33 -16.10 6.88
N THR A 53 -7.41 -17.18 7.65
CA THR A 53 -6.42 -18.26 7.60
C THR A 53 -6.38 -18.92 6.22
N GLN A 54 -7.54 -19.19 5.62
CA GLN A 54 -7.61 -19.75 4.26
C GLN A 54 -7.11 -18.75 3.21
N PHE A 55 -7.57 -17.49 3.28
CA PHE A 55 -7.15 -16.41 2.40
C PHE A 55 -5.64 -16.20 2.44
N TYR A 56 -5.08 -16.05 3.63
CA TYR A 56 -3.65 -15.83 3.87
C TYR A 56 -2.80 -16.98 3.28
N ASN A 57 -3.17 -18.23 3.54
CA ASN A 57 -2.44 -19.40 3.05
C ASN A 57 -2.53 -19.54 1.53
N LEU A 58 -3.71 -19.31 0.96
CA LEU A 58 -3.93 -19.37 -0.48
C LEU A 58 -3.17 -18.25 -1.20
N LEU A 59 -3.23 -17.02 -0.68
CA LEU A 59 -2.49 -15.89 -1.24
C LEU A 59 -0.99 -16.13 -1.16
N SER A 60 -0.49 -16.60 -0.01
CA SER A 60 0.93 -16.95 0.17
C SER A 60 1.39 -17.97 -0.87
N ARG A 61 0.66 -19.08 -1.06
CA ARG A 61 0.98 -20.09 -2.09
C ARG A 61 0.95 -19.50 -3.50
N THR A 62 -0.05 -18.66 -3.77
CA THR A 62 -0.22 -18.00 -5.07
C THR A 62 0.96 -17.10 -5.38
N LEU A 63 1.36 -16.23 -4.44
CA LEU A 63 2.51 -15.35 -4.60
C LEU A 63 3.82 -16.14 -4.75
N ASN A 64 4.02 -17.20 -3.98
CA ASN A 64 5.23 -18.05 -4.10
C ASN A 64 5.30 -18.83 -5.43
N ALA A 65 4.16 -19.09 -6.09
CA ALA A 65 4.12 -19.75 -7.39
C ALA A 65 4.29 -18.79 -8.58
N GLN A 66 4.21 -17.47 -8.35
CA GLN A 66 4.34 -16.48 -9.41
C GLN A 66 5.78 -16.43 -9.96
N LYS A 67 5.87 -16.15 -11.27
CA LYS A 67 7.15 -15.92 -11.97
C LYS A 67 7.44 -14.44 -12.22
N GLN A 68 6.47 -13.56 -11.98
CA GLN A 68 6.58 -12.10 -12.15
C GLN A 68 5.70 -11.36 -11.14
N LEU A 69 6.05 -10.12 -10.78
CA LEU A 69 5.30 -9.31 -9.80
C LEU A 69 3.94 -8.80 -10.32
N ASN A 70 3.82 -8.65 -11.63
CA ASN A 70 2.72 -7.89 -12.23
C ASN A 70 1.54 -8.79 -12.61
N ASN A 71 0.84 -9.32 -11.61
CA ASN A 71 -0.49 -9.89 -11.80
C ASN A 71 -1.47 -9.09 -10.92
N PRO A 72 -2.40 -8.32 -11.51
CA PRO A 72 -3.38 -7.55 -10.73
C PRO A 72 -4.37 -8.54 -10.08
N ILE A 73 -4.10 -8.88 -8.81
CA ILE A 73 -4.98 -9.70 -7.99
C ILE A 73 -6.09 -8.81 -7.39
N LYS A 74 -5.76 -7.54 -7.11
CA LYS A 74 -6.66 -6.57 -6.47
C LYS A 74 -7.97 -6.33 -7.21
N ASP A 75 -7.98 -6.38 -8.54
CA ASP A 75 -9.19 -6.08 -9.33
C ASP A 75 -10.34 -7.04 -9.02
N SER A 76 -10.04 -8.17 -8.37
CA SER A 76 -11.01 -9.16 -7.96
C SER A 76 -11.26 -9.22 -6.44
N ILE A 77 -10.32 -8.72 -5.61
CA ILE A 77 -10.37 -8.83 -4.13
C ILE A 77 -10.43 -7.45 -3.49
N LYS A 78 -11.63 -6.96 -3.17
CA LYS A 78 -11.85 -5.59 -2.68
C LYS A 78 -11.08 -5.24 -1.40
N ILE A 79 -10.97 -6.18 -0.45
CA ILE A 79 -10.30 -5.95 0.84
C ILE A 79 -8.77 -5.87 0.71
N LEU A 80 -8.20 -6.36 -0.39
CA LEU A 80 -6.76 -6.44 -0.59
C LEU A 80 -6.24 -5.15 -1.22
N SER A 81 -5.35 -4.46 -0.52
CA SER A 81 -4.49 -3.48 -1.18
C SER A 81 -3.31 -4.17 -1.84
N GLN A 82 -2.97 -3.73 -3.05
CA GLN A 82 -1.83 -4.16 -3.85
C GLN A 82 -1.15 -2.92 -4.44
N LEU A 83 0.12 -2.71 -4.10
CA LEU A 83 0.92 -1.57 -4.56
C LEU A 83 2.19 -2.08 -5.25
N LEU A 84 2.20 -2.03 -6.58
CA LEU A 84 3.37 -2.35 -7.40
C LEU A 84 4.29 -1.13 -7.51
N SER A 85 5.60 -1.34 -7.33
CA SER A 85 6.59 -0.29 -7.57
C SER A 85 6.72 0.03 -9.06
N THR A 86 6.91 1.30 -9.40
CA THR A 86 7.14 1.80 -10.75
C THR A 86 8.44 1.26 -11.35
N ASP A 87 9.44 0.96 -10.52
CA ASP A 87 10.67 0.29 -10.95
C ASP A 87 10.55 -1.24 -11.10
N GLY A 88 9.37 -1.81 -10.80
CA GLY A 88 9.08 -3.23 -10.95
C GLY A 88 9.92 -4.15 -10.04
N LYS A 89 10.51 -3.63 -8.95
CA LYS A 89 11.30 -4.43 -8.01
C LYS A 89 10.51 -5.00 -6.85
N LEU A 90 9.39 -4.40 -6.46
CA LEU A 90 8.58 -4.94 -5.37
C LEU A 90 7.08 -4.69 -5.53
N CYS A 91 6.28 -5.51 -4.85
CA CYS A 91 4.85 -5.33 -4.71
C CYS A 91 4.45 -5.53 -3.24
N VAL A 92 3.72 -4.57 -2.67
CA VAL A 92 3.23 -4.61 -1.29
C VAL A 92 1.76 -5.01 -1.29
N TYR A 93 1.42 -6.03 -0.52
CA TYR A 93 0.08 -6.52 -0.30
C TYR A 93 -0.30 -6.30 1.15
N THR A 94 -1.41 -5.63 1.44
CA THR A 94 -1.89 -5.41 2.82
C THR A 94 -3.40 -5.43 2.90
N TRP A 95 -3.94 -5.98 3.97
CA TRP A 95 -5.36 -5.93 4.31
C TRP A 95 -5.55 -5.91 5.83
N ALA A 96 -6.73 -5.50 6.27
CA ALA A 96 -7.13 -5.48 7.67
C ALA A 96 -8.21 -6.53 7.93
N LEU A 97 -8.24 -7.03 9.16
CA LEU A 97 -9.30 -7.87 9.70
C LEU A 97 -9.90 -7.14 10.90
N PRO A 98 -11.10 -6.55 10.76
CA PRO A 98 -11.79 -5.92 11.89
C PRO A 98 -12.26 -6.99 12.88
N ALA A 99 -12.12 -6.70 14.16
CA ALA A 99 -12.64 -7.49 15.27
C ALA A 99 -13.98 -6.94 15.76
N THR A 100 -14.75 -7.74 16.51
CA THR A 100 -16.04 -7.30 17.07
C THR A 100 -15.91 -6.21 18.14
N ASP A 101 -14.73 -6.07 18.74
CA ASP A 101 -14.40 -5.02 19.71
C ASP A 101 -13.85 -3.73 19.05
N GLU A 102 -14.05 -3.59 17.74
CA GLU A 102 -13.64 -2.44 16.93
C GLU A 102 -12.12 -2.24 16.86
N THR A 103 -11.34 -3.24 17.27
CA THR A 103 -9.90 -3.30 16.99
C THR A 103 -9.63 -3.93 15.63
N TYR A 104 -8.38 -3.83 15.17
CA TYR A 104 -7.97 -4.34 13.87
C TYR A 104 -6.73 -5.22 14.00
N LYS A 105 -6.67 -6.28 13.20
CA LYS A 105 -5.43 -7.02 12.93
C LYS A 105 -5.02 -6.84 11.50
N TYR A 106 -3.73 -6.63 11.26
CA TYR A 106 -3.22 -6.39 9.93
C TYR A 106 -2.42 -7.57 9.42
N PHE A 107 -2.48 -7.74 8.10
CA PHE A 107 -1.74 -8.78 7.41
C PHE A 107 -1.14 -8.20 6.15
N GLY A 108 0.00 -8.76 5.76
CA GLY A 108 0.59 -8.35 4.51
C GLY A 108 1.79 -9.18 4.06
N PHE A 109 2.14 -8.95 2.82
CA PHE A 109 3.30 -9.52 2.16
C PHE A 109 4.05 -8.43 1.38
N VAL A 110 5.36 -8.56 1.30
CA VAL A 110 6.17 -7.87 0.31
C VAL A 110 6.73 -8.91 -0.64
N HIS A 111 6.31 -8.83 -1.89
CA HIS A 111 6.83 -9.67 -2.97
C HIS A 111 7.99 -8.90 -3.62
N LEU A 112 9.20 -9.45 -3.56
CA LEU A 112 10.44 -8.77 -3.91
C LEU A 112 11.14 -9.50 -5.06
N VAL A 113 11.65 -8.75 -6.02
CA VAL A 113 12.58 -9.24 -7.05
C VAL A 113 14.01 -8.99 -6.57
N GLU A 114 14.72 -10.05 -6.19
CA GLU A 114 16.13 -10.02 -5.83
C GLU A 114 16.94 -10.92 -6.76
N LYS A 115 17.95 -10.36 -7.45
CA LYS A 115 18.86 -11.13 -8.35
C LYS A 115 18.10 -12.04 -9.34
N LYS A 116 17.00 -11.53 -9.91
CA LYS A 116 16.09 -12.24 -10.84
C LYS A 116 15.31 -13.40 -10.22
N LYS A 117 15.28 -13.52 -8.89
CA LYS A 117 14.44 -14.45 -8.14
C LYS A 117 13.37 -13.66 -7.40
N LEU A 118 12.20 -14.27 -7.29
CA LEU A 118 11.10 -13.73 -6.49
C LEU A 118 11.17 -14.31 -5.08
N SER A 119 11.01 -13.45 -4.07
CA SER A 119 10.86 -13.84 -2.68
C SER A 119 9.64 -13.17 -2.07
N VAL A 120 8.88 -13.92 -1.27
CA VAL A 120 7.72 -13.40 -0.56
C VAL A 120 8.10 -13.24 0.91
N HIS A 121 8.07 -12.00 1.40
CA HIS A 121 8.34 -11.66 2.79
C HIS A 121 7.02 -11.42 3.52
N LYS A 122 6.70 -12.27 4.50
CA LYS A 122 5.56 -12.06 5.41
C LYS A 122 5.81 -10.82 6.26
N LEU A 123 4.80 -9.96 6.37
CA LEU A 123 4.72 -8.90 7.36
C LEU A 123 4.04 -9.44 8.63
N ILE A 124 4.76 -9.42 9.74
CA ILE A 124 4.28 -9.83 11.06
C ILE A 124 3.84 -8.58 11.81
N ASP A 125 2.53 -8.48 12.02
CA ASP A 125 1.94 -7.41 12.82
C ASP A 125 2.43 -7.50 14.28
N LYS A 126 2.92 -6.36 14.76
CA LYS A 126 3.50 -6.11 16.08
C LYS A 126 3.07 -4.74 16.61
N SER A 127 1.92 -4.21 16.15
CA SER A 127 1.31 -2.96 16.63
C SER A 127 1.36 -2.85 18.16
N ASP A 128 0.91 -3.89 18.86
CA ASP A 128 0.79 -3.92 20.32
C ASP A 128 2.14 -3.88 21.06
N GLU A 129 3.24 -4.18 20.38
CA GLU A 129 4.59 -4.29 20.96
C GLU A 129 5.50 -3.09 20.63
N ILE A 130 5.07 -2.18 19.76
CA ILE A 130 5.93 -1.10 19.26
C ILE A 130 5.56 0.20 19.97
N THR A 131 6.33 0.57 20.98
CA THR A 131 6.21 1.91 21.56
C THR A 131 7.00 2.92 20.73
N SER A 132 6.54 4.18 20.70
CA SER A 132 7.20 5.27 19.95
C SER A 132 7.38 5.01 18.46
N LEU A 133 6.28 4.66 17.80
CA LEU A 133 6.24 4.32 16.37
C LEU A 133 7.03 5.31 15.51
N GLU A 134 6.89 6.63 15.66
CA GLU A 134 7.61 7.63 14.85
C GLU A 134 9.15 7.50 14.81
N ASN A 135 9.76 6.82 15.80
CA ASN A 135 11.20 6.68 15.99
C ASN A 135 11.73 5.24 15.84
N ALA A 136 10.86 4.25 15.64
CA ALA A 136 11.26 2.84 15.57
C ALA A 136 11.93 2.48 14.22
N LEU A 137 12.94 1.62 14.23
CA LEU A 137 13.43 0.97 13.01
C LEU A 137 12.81 -0.43 12.95
N LEU A 138 12.07 -0.71 11.88
CA LEU A 138 11.26 -1.92 11.75
C LEU A 138 11.73 -2.77 10.57
N ASN A 139 11.34 -4.05 10.59
CA ASN A 139 11.53 -5.00 9.50
C ASN A 139 10.24 -5.82 9.34
N ASN A 140 10.23 -6.76 8.41
CA ASN A 140 9.04 -7.56 8.13
C ASN A 140 8.59 -8.43 9.31
N ALA A 141 9.48 -8.79 10.24
CA ALA A 141 9.14 -9.55 11.45
C ALA A 141 8.62 -8.69 12.62
N ARG A 142 8.71 -7.36 12.49
CA ARG A 142 8.25 -6.38 13.47
C ARG A 142 7.55 -5.22 12.76
N TRP A 143 6.56 -5.53 11.94
CA TRP A 143 5.80 -4.54 11.19
C TRP A 143 4.70 -3.93 12.08
N TRP A 144 4.43 -2.62 11.95
CA TRP A 144 3.42 -1.94 12.77
C TRP A 144 1.99 -2.35 12.46
N GLY A 145 1.70 -2.82 11.24
CA GLY A 145 0.33 -3.13 10.83
C GLY A 145 -0.41 -1.90 10.31
N CYS A 146 -0.79 -1.91 9.04
CA CYS A 146 -1.71 -0.95 8.42
C CYS A 146 -2.07 -1.40 7.00
N VAL A 147 -3.07 -0.78 6.39
CA VAL A 147 -3.39 -0.97 4.97
C VAL A 147 -2.75 0.17 4.17
N TYR A 148 -1.74 -0.15 3.37
CA TYR A 148 -1.10 0.83 2.49
C TYR A 148 -1.93 1.05 1.23
N TYR A 149 -2.27 2.29 0.88
CA TYR A 149 -3.09 2.61 -0.29
C TYR A 149 -2.35 3.42 -1.36
N LYS A 150 -1.16 3.94 -1.07
CA LYS A 150 -0.33 4.65 -2.05
C LYS A 150 1.15 4.36 -1.81
N MET A 151 1.90 4.23 -2.90
CA MET A 151 3.36 4.16 -2.92
C MET A 151 3.92 5.33 -3.74
N VAL A 152 5.00 5.94 -3.24
CA VAL A 152 5.75 7.00 -3.90
C VAL A 152 7.24 6.65 -3.84
N GLU A 153 7.86 6.49 -5.00
CA GLU A 153 9.28 6.17 -5.12
C GLU A 153 10.14 7.42 -5.15
N LYS A 154 11.16 7.46 -4.29
CA LYS A 154 12.20 8.48 -4.29
C LYS A 154 13.56 7.84 -4.17
N GLN A 155 14.56 8.40 -4.84
CA GLN A 155 15.93 7.89 -4.79
C GLN A 155 16.86 8.92 -4.19
N SER A 156 17.81 8.46 -3.37
CA SER A 156 18.89 9.28 -2.84
C SER A 156 20.10 8.44 -2.50
N LYS A 157 21.29 8.87 -2.92
CA LYS A 157 22.57 8.22 -2.61
C LYS A 157 22.55 6.70 -2.90
N GLY A 158 21.95 6.30 -4.02
CA GLY A 158 21.85 4.90 -4.44
C GLY A 158 20.83 4.05 -3.68
N ILE A 159 20.04 4.63 -2.78
CA ILE A 159 18.95 3.97 -2.06
C ILE A 159 17.62 4.40 -2.67
N THR A 160 16.78 3.43 -3.03
CA THR A 160 15.36 3.67 -3.34
C THR A 160 14.54 3.59 -2.06
N TYR A 161 13.79 4.65 -1.78
CA TYR A 161 12.77 4.73 -0.75
C TYR A 161 11.39 4.59 -1.40
N TYR A 162 10.68 3.52 -1.03
CA TYR A 162 9.27 3.33 -1.35
C TYR A 162 8.48 3.92 -0.19
N THR A 163 8.05 5.17 -0.33
CA THR A 163 7.27 5.87 0.69
C THR A 163 5.81 5.43 0.57
N LEU A 164 5.31 4.74 1.58
CA LEU A 164 3.98 4.17 1.64
C LEU A 164 3.06 5.06 2.47
N LEU A 165 1.87 5.36 1.95
CA LEU A 165 0.79 6.00 2.72
C LEU A 165 -0.17 4.91 3.17
N GLY A 166 -0.40 4.83 4.48
CA GLY A 166 -1.19 3.79 5.13
C GLY A 166 -2.34 4.34 5.96
N TRP A 167 -3.36 3.50 6.12
CA TRP A 167 -4.47 3.69 7.05
C TRP A 167 -4.47 2.55 8.08
N ASP A 168 -4.68 2.92 9.33
CA ASP A 168 -4.79 2.03 10.49
C ASP A 168 -6.07 2.44 11.22
N GLY A 169 -7.01 1.52 11.37
CA GLY A 169 -8.28 1.74 12.06
C GLY A 169 -8.16 1.94 13.56
N ASN A 170 -6.96 1.76 14.14
CA ASN A 170 -6.63 1.94 15.55
C ASN A 170 -7.59 1.31 16.57
N ASP A 171 -8.66 2.03 16.95
CA ASP A 171 -9.63 1.63 17.98
C ASP A 171 -11.03 2.22 17.71
N ALA A 172 -11.97 1.91 18.61
CA ALA A 172 -13.37 2.34 18.58
C ALA A 172 -13.62 3.86 18.51
N THR A 173 -12.58 4.69 18.72
CA THR A 173 -12.75 6.15 18.85
C THR A 173 -11.88 6.97 17.92
N SER A 174 -10.91 6.33 17.25
CA SER A 174 -9.93 7.04 16.45
C SER A 174 -9.39 6.17 15.33
N ASN A 175 -8.92 6.84 14.28
CA ASN A 175 -8.17 6.27 13.17
C ASN A 175 -6.76 6.84 13.15
N LYS A 176 -5.86 6.12 12.47
CA LYS A 176 -4.49 6.55 12.18
C LYS A 176 -4.19 6.57 10.70
N LYS A 177 -3.37 7.53 10.30
CA LYS A 177 -2.71 7.58 9.00
C LYS A 177 -1.20 7.61 9.17
N VAL A 178 -0.50 6.85 8.34
CA VAL A 178 0.95 6.65 8.47
C VAL A 178 1.67 6.93 7.16
N ILE A 179 2.81 7.61 7.24
CA ILE A 179 3.78 7.74 6.14
C ILE A 179 5.01 6.89 6.48
N GLU A 180 5.13 5.72 5.85
CA GLU A 180 6.18 4.73 6.12
C GLU A 180 7.19 4.64 4.97
N PRO A 181 8.49 4.86 5.21
CA PRO A 181 9.51 4.64 4.20
C PRO A 181 10.01 3.20 4.26
N LEU A 182 9.74 2.43 3.20
CA LEU A 182 10.31 1.11 2.97
C LEU A 182 11.56 1.22 2.09
N SER A 183 12.59 0.44 2.41
CA SER A 183 13.77 0.23 1.57
C SER A 183 14.22 -1.22 1.65
N VAL A 184 15.00 -1.65 0.66
CA VAL A 184 15.54 -3.01 0.57
C VAL A 184 17.06 -2.92 0.69
N GLY A 185 17.64 -3.61 1.67
CA GLY A 185 19.09 -3.71 1.79
C GLY A 185 19.70 -4.56 0.67
N ASN A 186 21.02 -4.43 0.47
CA ASN A 186 21.77 -5.21 -0.54
C ASN A 186 21.70 -6.73 -0.33
N ASN A 187 21.26 -7.18 0.84
CA ASN A 187 21.05 -8.57 1.23
C ASN A 187 19.58 -9.01 1.20
N GLY A 188 18.71 -8.24 0.54
CA GLY A 188 17.28 -8.52 0.43
C GLY A 188 16.46 -8.23 1.69
N LEU A 189 17.09 -7.73 2.76
CA LEU A 189 16.36 -7.41 4.00
C LEU A 189 15.54 -6.14 3.87
N LEU A 190 14.25 -6.25 4.20
CA LEU A 190 13.32 -5.14 4.26
C LEU A 190 13.61 -4.27 5.48
N LYS A 191 13.70 -2.95 5.26
CA LYS A 191 13.91 -1.94 6.30
C LYS A 191 12.82 -0.89 6.21
N MET A 192 12.07 -0.73 7.28
CA MET A 192 10.98 0.23 7.44
C MET A 192 11.39 1.27 8.49
N GLY A 193 11.25 2.55 8.17
CA GLY A 193 11.61 3.66 9.07
C GLY A 193 13.00 4.22 8.80
N ALA A 194 13.36 4.45 7.55
CA ALA A 194 14.48 5.33 7.20
C ALA A 194 14.25 6.74 7.80
N SER A 195 15.28 7.34 8.41
CA SER A 195 15.18 8.68 9.00
C SER A 195 15.22 9.75 7.90
N ILE A 196 14.08 9.97 7.24
CA ILE A 196 13.96 10.83 6.06
C ILE A 196 12.86 11.89 6.14
N PHE A 197 12.10 12.00 7.24
CA PHE A 197 11.12 13.08 7.42
C PHE A 197 11.72 14.21 8.23
N TYR A 198 12.19 15.24 7.55
CA TYR A 198 12.87 16.38 8.15
C TYR A 198 11.90 17.52 8.44
N TYR A 199 11.99 18.03 9.66
CA TYR A 199 11.25 19.16 10.18
C TYR A 199 12.23 20.33 10.35
N PRO A 200 12.31 21.27 9.39
CA PRO A 200 13.38 22.27 9.37
C PRO A 200 13.36 23.23 10.56
N LYS A 201 12.17 23.66 11.01
CA LYS A 201 12.01 24.60 12.13
C LYS A 201 12.52 23.99 13.43
N GLU A 202 12.20 22.73 13.67
CA GLU A 202 12.56 21.95 14.86
C GLU A 202 13.96 21.35 14.75
N LYS A 203 14.59 21.40 13.57
CA LYS A 203 15.84 20.71 13.23
C LYS A 203 15.80 19.20 13.58
N LEU A 204 14.63 18.59 13.46
CA LEU A 204 14.36 17.21 13.82
C LEU A 204 14.20 16.35 12.57
N THR A 205 14.65 15.09 12.61
CA THR A 205 14.31 14.10 11.56
C THR A 205 13.62 12.89 12.18
N LYS A 206 12.40 12.59 11.75
CA LYS A 206 11.65 11.38 12.15
C LYS A 206 11.86 10.24 11.15
N ARG A 207 11.54 9.01 11.58
CA ARG A 207 11.61 7.82 10.72
C ARG A 207 10.31 7.56 9.95
N ARG A 208 9.20 8.02 10.50
CA ARG A 208 7.86 7.96 9.91
C ARG A 208 7.01 9.07 10.51
N VAL A 209 5.88 9.32 9.90
CA VAL A 209 4.89 10.31 10.36
C VAL A 209 3.60 9.58 10.65
N VAL A 210 2.99 9.87 11.79
CA VAL A 210 1.75 9.26 12.25
C VAL A 210 0.77 10.37 12.61
N PHE A 211 -0.45 10.25 12.10
CA PHE A 211 -1.56 11.14 12.42
C PHE A 211 -2.65 10.32 13.07
N GLU A 212 -3.15 10.76 14.21
CA GLU A 212 -4.29 10.17 14.91
C GLU A 212 -5.43 11.18 14.93
N TYR A 213 -6.62 10.74 14.55
CA TYR A 213 -7.80 11.60 14.39
C TYR A 213 -9.07 10.82 14.74
N SER A 214 -10.14 11.55 15.04
CA SER A 214 -11.44 10.98 15.37
C SER A 214 -11.90 9.99 14.31
N ASP A 215 -12.49 8.87 14.72
CA ASP A 215 -13.13 7.92 13.82
C ASP A 215 -14.31 8.53 13.04
N GLN A 216 -14.90 9.60 13.58
CA GLN A 216 -15.96 10.40 12.97
C GLN A 216 -15.45 11.45 11.98
N ALA A 217 -14.14 11.65 11.86
CA ALA A 217 -13.53 12.62 10.96
C ALA A 217 -12.90 11.96 9.72
N VAL A 218 -12.77 12.73 8.63
CA VAL A 218 -12.06 12.28 7.42
C VAL A 218 -10.82 13.14 7.24
N MET A 219 -9.64 12.55 7.43
CA MET A 219 -8.36 13.22 7.19
C MET A 219 -7.84 12.94 5.77
N THR A 220 -7.38 13.96 5.06
CA THR A 220 -6.62 13.85 3.81
C THR A 220 -5.18 13.48 4.08
N LEU A 221 -4.67 12.51 3.32
CA LEU A 221 -3.25 12.23 3.16
C LEU A 221 -3.08 11.64 1.77
N ARG A 222 -2.41 12.35 0.87
CA ARG A 222 -2.30 11.94 -0.53
C ARG A 222 -1.02 12.45 -1.16
N TYR A 223 -0.63 11.83 -2.25
CA TYR A 223 0.48 12.30 -3.06
C TYR A 223 -0.05 13.12 -4.23
N GLU A 224 0.38 14.38 -4.32
CA GLU A 224 0.07 15.29 -5.41
C GLU A 224 1.16 15.25 -6.47
N VAL A 225 0.88 14.54 -7.57
CA VAL A 225 1.85 14.26 -8.64
C VAL A 225 2.43 15.53 -9.24
N LEU A 226 1.59 16.54 -9.50
CA LEU A 226 2.04 17.79 -10.11
C LEU A 226 2.94 18.60 -9.18
N ARG A 227 2.67 18.59 -7.87
CA ARG A 227 3.48 19.30 -6.87
C ARG A 227 4.72 18.52 -6.44
N ASP A 228 4.76 17.22 -6.73
CA ASP A 228 5.77 16.28 -6.25
C ASP A 228 5.82 16.23 -4.70
N GLU A 229 4.65 16.33 -4.07
CA GLU A 229 4.47 16.50 -2.63
C GLU A 229 3.49 15.50 -2.04
N ILE A 230 3.72 15.10 -0.78
CA ILE A 230 2.70 14.45 0.03
C ILE A 230 1.94 15.54 0.78
N VAL A 231 0.65 15.70 0.49
CA VAL A 231 -0.23 16.73 1.09
C VAL A 231 -1.18 16.08 2.08
N PHE A 232 -1.40 16.74 3.21
CA PHE A 232 -2.27 16.26 4.28
C PHE A 232 -2.91 17.42 5.05
N ASP A 233 -4.03 17.11 5.71
CA ASP A 233 -4.75 18.08 6.54
C ASP A 233 -3.96 18.36 7.83
N GLY A 234 -3.97 19.62 8.26
CA GLY A 234 -3.67 19.99 9.65
C GLY A 234 -4.76 19.44 10.57
N LEU A 235 -4.37 18.98 11.76
CA LEU A 235 -5.28 18.41 12.75
C LEU A 235 -5.31 19.24 14.01
N SER A 236 -6.51 19.57 14.47
CA SER A 236 -6.74 20.29 15.73
C SER A 236 -7.88 19.62 16.53
N PRO A 237 -7.86 19.71 17.87
CA PRO A 237 -8.99 19.26 18.67
C PRO A 237 -10.22 20.16 18.42
N SER A 238 -11.42 19.59 18.54
CA SER A 238 -12.67 20.34 18.42
C SER A 238 -12.80 21.49 19.44
N GLU A 239 -12.18 21.33 20.61
CA GLU A 239 -12.05 22.36 21.65
C GLU A 239 -10.71 22.22 22.36
N GLU A 240 -10.16 23.32 22.88
CA GLU A 240 -8.85 23.34 23.56
C GLU A 240 -8.78 22.36 24.74
N ARG A 241 -9.89 22.14 25.46
CA ARG A 241 -9.97 21.19 26.58
C ARG A 241 -9.74 19.73 26.17
N PHE A 242 -9.86 19.40 24.89
CA PHE A 242 -9.64 18.05 24.36
C PHE A 242 -8.23 17.84 23.83
N ARG A 243 -7.31 18.80 24.02
CA ARG A 243 -5.90 18.64 23.60
C ARG A 243 -5.31 17.34 24.18
N GLY A 244 -4.76 16.51 23.29
CA GLY A 244 -4.18 15.21 23.60
C GLY A 244 -5.18 14.04 23.55
N ASN A 245 -6.47 14.30 23.41
CA ASN A 245 -7.50 13.28 23.22
C ASN A 245 -7.92 13.23 21.74
N TYR A 246 -7.27 12.34 20.97
CA TYR A 246 -7.41 12.27 19.52
C TYR A 246 -8.79 11.82 19.02
N ALA A 247 -9.64 11.26 19.88
CA ALA A 247 -11.05 11.00 19.57
C ALA A 247 -11.84 12.28 19.21
N PHE A 248 -11.30 13.45 19.56
CA PHE A 248 -11.88 14.77 19.26
C PHE A 248 -11.07 15.57 18.24
N TYR A 249 -10.07 14.97 17.59
CA TYR A 249 -9.24 15.66 16.60
C TYR A 249 -9.82 15.49 15.19
N GLY A 250 -9.78 16.56 14.40
CA GLY A 250 -10.18 16.54 13.00
C GLY A 250 -9.46 17.60 12.17
N PRO A 251 -9.66 17.59 10.84
CA PRO A 251 -9.09 18.59 9.94
C PRO A 251 -9.45 20.03 10.36
N ASP A 252 -8.46 20.91 10.42
CA ASP A 252 -8.63 22.32 10.80
C ASP A 252 -8.69 23.29 9.62
N MET A 253 -8.91 22.75 8.42
CA MET A 253 -8.93 23.46 7.13
C MET A 253 -7.58 24.02 6.67
N SER A 254 -6.49 23.78 7.42
CA SER A 254 -5.14 24.01 6.92
C SER A 254 -4.59 22.76 6.23
N PHE A 255 -3.62 22.98 5.34
CA PHE A 255 -2.90 21.91 4.66
C PHE A 255 -1.41 22.08 4.88
N ASP A 256 -0.73 20.95 5.07
CA ASP A 256 0.71 20.86 5.12
C ASP A 256 1.20 19.94 4.01
N SER A 257 2.50 19.99 3.71
CA SER A 257 3.12 19.00 2.83
C SER A 257 4.49 18.51 3.28
N PHE A 258 4.86 17.38 2.71
CA PHE A 258 6.24 16.94 2.60
C PHE A 258 6.70 17.02 1.15
N GLN A 259 7.84 17.67 0.92
CA GLN A 259 8.50 17.70 -0.40
C GLN A 259 9.85 16.99 -0.35
N PHE A 260 10.14 16.12 -1.31
CA PHE A 260 11.39 15.37 -1.30
C PHE A 260 12.56 16.21 -1.84
N LYS A 261 13.45 16.67 -0.95
CA LYS A 261 14.62 17.50 -1.26
C LYS A 261 15.83 17.05 -0.47
N ASN A 262 17.00 16.99 -1.12
CA ASN A 262 18.28 16.59 -0.51
C ASN A 262 18.22 15.22 0.19
N GLY A 263 17.46 14.28 -0.39
CA GLY A 263 17.33 12.93 0.13
C GLY A 263 16.40 12.77 1.33
N LYS A 264 15.61 13.80 1.65
CA LYS A 264 14.63 13.78 2.74
C LYS A 264 13.31 14.41 2.28
N TRP A 265 12.21 13.92 2.83
CA TRP A 265 10.91 14.58 2.84
C TRP A 265 10.98 15.76 3.81
N GLN A 266 10.98 16.99 3.29
CA GLN A 266 11.03 18.22 4.08
C GLN A 266 9.61 18.71 4.35
N TYR A 267 9.29 18.92 5.63
CA TYR A 267 8.00 19.42 6.09
C TYR A 267 7.83 20.91 5.72
N ASN A 268 6.71 21.24 5.10
CA ASN A 268 6.28 22.58 4.72
C ASN A 268 4.89 22.84 5.32
N PRO A 269 4.78 23.66 6.38
CA PRO A 269 3.50 23.95 7.00
C PRO A 269 2.68 24.98 6.21
N GLN A 270 1.35 24.92 6.33
CA GLN A 270 0.39 25.93 5.87
C GLN A 270 0.53 26.29 4.38
N ILE A 271 0.52 25.26 3.53
CA ILE A 271 0.54 25.45 2.09
C ILE A 271 -0.83 25.91 1.58
N ASP A 272 -0.85 26.81 0.61
CA ASP A 272 -2.06 27.14 -0.13
C ASP A 272 -2.20 26.15 -1.30
N ILE A 273 -3.23 25.29 -1.23
CA ILE A 273 -3.54 24.33 -2.30
C ILE A 273 -4.41 24.93 -3.41
N LEU A 274 -5.00 26.11 -3.19
CA LEU A 274 -5.88 26.79 -4.14
C LEU A 274 -5.12 27.80 -5.02
N LYS A 275 -4.03 28.39 -4.51
CA LYS A 275 -3.15 29.31 -5.25
C LYS A 275 -2.01 28.62 -6.00
N ASP A 276 -2.29 27.47 -6.61
CA ASP A 276 -1.30 26.85 -7.50
C ASP A 276 -1.45 27.46 -8.91
N ASP A 277 -0.61 28.46 -9.20
CA ASP A 277 -0.58 29.21 -10.47
C ASP A 277 -0.37 28.33 -11.71
N ARG A 278 -0.03 27.05 -11.54
CA ARG A 278 0.03 26.06 -12.65
C ARG A 278 -1.34 25.70 -13.22
N PHE A 279 -2.43 26.12 -12.57
CA PHE A 279 -3.80 26.07 -13.10
C PHE A 279 -4.30 27.45 -13.57
N TYR A 280 -3.55 28.52 -13.33
CA TYR A 280 -3.87 29.86 -13.80
C TYR A 280 -3.12 30.14 -15.10
N ASN A 281 -3.77 29.90 -16.24
CA ASN A 281 -3.33 30.47 -17.51
C ASN A 281 -3.91 31.89 -17.62
N PRO A 282 -3.12 32.97 -17.49
CA PRO A 282 -3.62 34.34 -17.64
C PRO A 282 -4.19 34.61 -19.05
N ASP A 283 -3.92 33.76 -20.04
CA ASP A 283 -4.41 33.92 -21.41
C ASP A 283 -5.80 33.31 -21.68
N ASN A 284 -6.41 32.58 -20.72
CA ASN A 284 -7.72 31.92 -20.90
C ASN A 284 -8.91 32.75 -20.39
N ASN A 285 -8.88 34.06 -20.59
CA ASN A 285 -9.98 34.97 -20.27
C ASN A 285 -11.13 34.90 -21.31
N LYS A 286 -11.68 33.70 -21.54
CA LYS A 286 -12.97 33.56 -22.24
C LYS A 286 -13.93 32.71 -21.40
N PRO A 287 -15.08 33.27 -20.97
CA PRO A 287 -16.08 32.49 -20.26
C PRO A 287 -16.61 31.37 -21.17
N LEU A 288 -16.77 30.18 -20.59
CA LEU A 288 -17.38 29.04 -21.28
C LEU A 288 -18.81 29.40 -21.72
N PRO A 289 -19.22 29.05 -22.95
CA PRO A 289 -20.57 29.34 -23.41
C PRO A 289 -21.59 28.55 -22.57
N ARG A 290 -22.61 29.26 -22.09
CA ARG A 290 -23.79 28.63 -21.48
C ARG A 290 -24.58 27.96 -22.59
N ASN A 291 -24.53 26.63 -22.66
CA ASN A 291 -25.45 25.88 -23.51
C ASN A 291 -26.85 25.91 -22.88
N LYS A 292 -27.83 26.25 -23.74
CA LYS A 292 -29.26 26.12 -23.49
C LYS A 292 -29.69 24.66 -23.44
#